data_AF-A0A940UWT7-F1
#
_entry.id   AF-A0A940UWT7-F1
#
_cell.length_a   1.000
_cell.length_b   1.000
_cell.length_c   1.000
_cell.angle_alpha   90.00
_cell.angle_beta   90.00
_cell.angle_gamma   90.00
#
_symmetry.space_group_name_H-M   'P 1'
#
loop_
_entity.id
_entity.type
_entity.pdbx_description
1 polymer ?
#
loop_
_entity_poly.entity_id
_entity_poly.type
_entity_poly.pdbx_seq_one_letter_code
_entity_poly.pdbx_strand_id
1 'polypeptide(L)'
;MGASRDNEIMKNSYAGTLLISNGLIYRCFRNNMTAAQAIREYIAGVGPEKLWLKPYNRYLPETTEWWFIPGTDWPAYHHGKLFLWRAPMYSSKPGLLYAGYYVEHGLGKEVGDLPGVNKKLIMTQQWYWQEFLKQSKDGALDRTARLISQKSKCTVTIFLKTYEFKRVHEPDKEPGIPFDALEFSLEPGKDNINTTLQGRKILKPLNISRNIAELGDLLEKTKDFAFFWIDVMIGIQLTYGNNEQNDGWNAKEIWDNALKPWLSFAH
;
A
#
# COMPACT_ATOMS: atom_id res chain seq x y z
N MET A 1 45.56 18.88 16.12
CA MET A 1 45.42 17.43 16.43
C MET A 1 44.12 17.26 17.20
N GLY A 2 43.22 16.39 16.72
CA GLY A 2 41.96 16.10 17.43
C GLY A 2 40.71 16.05 16.55
N ALA A 3 40.78 15.35 15.42
CA ALA A 3 39.60 14.91 14.67
C ALA A 3 39.92 13.51 14.15
N SER A 4 39.31 12.47 14.75
CA SER A 4 39.19 11.09 14.21
C SER A 4 38.97 10.09 15.33
N ARG A 5 37.75 10.00 15.88
CA ARG A 5 37.35 8.79 16.64
C ARG A 5 35.85 8.50 16.72
N ASP A 6 34.97 9.42 16.32
CA ASP A 6 33.52 9.21 16.46
C ASP A 6 32.80 8.76 15.17
N ASN A 7 33.49 8.67 14.03
CA ASN A 7 32.89 8.28 12.74
C ASN A 7 33.04 6.80 12.36
N GLU A 8 33.60 5.96 13.25
CA GLU A 8 33.93 4.57 12.92
C GLU A 8 33.00 3.52 13.57
N ILE A 9 32.06 3.92 14.42
CA ILE A 9 31.15 2.99 15.12
C ILE A 9 29.85 2.71 14.31
N MET A 10 29.55 3.49 13.26
CA MET A 10 28.32 3.35 12.47
C MET A 10 28.42 2.44 11.22
N LYS A 11 29.55 1.75 11.00
CA LYS A 11 29.78 0.97 9.77
C LYS A 11 29.73 -0.57 9.88
N ASN A 12 29.63 -1.15 11.08
CA ASN A 12 29.81 -2.61 11.24
C ASN A 12 28.70 -3.33 12.04
N SER A 13 27.42 -3.08 11.75
CA SER A 13 26.35 -3.94 12.29
C SER A 13 25.11 -4.07 11.39
N TYR A 14 25.28 -4.46 10.13
CA TYR A 14 24.14 -4.88 9.30
C TYR A 14 24.46 -6.18 8.54
N ALA A 15 24.79 -7.22 9.30
CA ALA A 15 24.54 -8.59 8.91
C ALA A 15 23.36 -9.11 9.75
N GLY A 16 22.20 -8.46 9.58
CA GLY A 16 20.95 -8.94 10.15
C GLY A 16 20.43 -10.08 9.29
N THR A 17 20.64 -11.30 9.74
CA THR A 17 20.00 -12.51 9.20
C THR A 17 18.48 -12.28 9.18
N LEU A 18 17.92 -12.07 7.98
CA LEU A 18 16.49 -12.01 7.77
C LEU A 18 15.92 -13.40 8.10
N LEU A 19 15.32 -13.55 9.27
CA LEU A 19 14.51 -14.72 9.59
C LEU A 19 13.23 -14.62 8.76
N ILE A 20 13.27 -15.17 7.55
CA ILE A 20 12.14 -15.23 6.62
C ILE A 20 11.20 -16.33 7.12
N SER A 21 10.01 -15.93 7.57
CA SER A 21 8.88 -16.83 7.76
C SER A 21 8.51 -17.47 6.41
N ASN A 22 8.42 -18.80 6.38
CA ASN A 22 8.06 -19.76 5.32
C ASN A 22 7.15 -19.31 4.14
N GLY A 23 7.54 -18.31 3.36
CA GLY A 23 6.92 -17.92 2.09
C GLY A 23 7.97 -17.80 0.98
N LEU A 24 7.62 -18.19 -0.24
CA LEU A 24 8.45 -17.95 -1.42
C LEU A 24 8.54 -16.44 -1.66
N ILE A 25 9.75 -15.89 -1.63
CA ILE A 25 9.99 -14.49 -1.98
C ILE A 25 10.59 -14.44 -3.37
N TYR A 26 9.80 -13.97 -4.34
CA TYR A 26 10.25 -13.81 -5.72
C TYR A 26 11.03 -12.51 -5.90
N ARG A 27 12.04 -12.54 -6.78
CA ARG A 27 12.77 -11.35 -7.24
C ARG A 27 12.02 -10.67 -8.38
N CYS A 28 12.23 -9.38 -8.60
CA CYS A 28 11.64 -8.65 -9.72
C CYS A 28 12.59 -7.56 -10.26
N PHE A 29 12.04 -6.45 -10.70
CA PHE A 29 12.75 -5.26 -11.19
C PHE A 29 13.65 -4.61 -10.12
N ARG A 30 14.54 -3.72 -10.58
CA ARG A 30 15.48 -2.96 -9.73
C ARG A 30 14.86 -1.85 -8.87
N ASN A 31 13.81 -1.21 -9.36
CA ASN A 31 13.17 -0.05 -8.72
C ASN A 31 11.71 0.13 -9.17
N ASN A 32 10.98 1.04 -8.53
CA ASN A 32 9.54 1.23 -8.76
C ASN A 32 9.26 1.73 -10.18
N MET A 33 10.04 2.70 -10.66
CA MET A 33 9.89 3.25 -12.00
C MET A 33 10.00 2.17 -13.08
N THR A 34 11.02 1.31 -12.98
CA THR A 34 11.26 0.26 -13.98
C THR A 34 10.12 -0.77 -13.97
N ALA A 35 9.64 -1.16 -12.78
CA ALA A 35 8.48 -2.05 -12.64
C ALA A 35 7.21 -1.43 -13.22
N ALA A 36 6.93 -0.18 -12.85
CA ALA A 36 5.76 0.59 -13.26
C ALA A 36 5.67 0.73 -14.79
N GLN A 37 6.78 1.10 -15.42
CA GLN A 37 6.88 1.26 -16.88
C GLN A 37 6.69 -0.07 -17.60
N ALA A 38 7.39 -1.13 -17.16
CA ALA A 38 7.27 -2.45 -17.78
C ALA A 38 5.84 -3.03 -17.68
N ILE A 39 5.18 -2.84 -16.53
CA ILE A 39 3.77 -3.24 -16.36
C ILE A 39 2.87 -2.40 -17.26
N ARG A 40 3.09 -1.08 -17.35
CA ARG A 40 2.31 -0.20 -18.23
C ARG A 40 2.43 -0.60 -19.71
N GLU A 41 3.63 -0.94 -20.15
CA GLU A 41 3.88 -1.44 -21.51
C GLU A 41 3.18 -2.78 -21.74
N TYR A 42 3.27 -3.71 -20.79
CA TYR A 42 2.59 -4.99 -20.86
C TYR A 42 1.07 -4.84 -20.99
N ILE A 43 0.43 -4.05 -20.11
CA ILE A 43 -1.04 -3.88 -20.13
C ILE A 43 -1.54 -3.16 -21.38
N ALA A 44 -0.74 -2.24 -21.95
CA ALA A 44 -1.06 -1.59 -23.22
C ALA A 44 -1.14 -2.58 -24.39
N GLY A 45 -0.43 -3.72 -24.29
CA GLY A 45 -0.43 -4.78 -25.30
C GLY A 45 -1.52 -5.85 -25.13
N VAL A 46 -2.17 -5.96 -23.96
CA VAL A 46 -3.05 -7.11 -23.65
C VAL A 46 -4.52 -6.79 -23.36
N GLY A 47 -4.93 -5.52 -23.30
CA GLY A 47 -6.33 -5.23 -23.02
C GLY A 47 -6.78 -3.78 -23.18
N PRO A 48 -8.09 -3.53 -23.14
CA PRO A 48 -8.68 -2.20 -23.29
C PRO A 48 -8.60 -1.34 -22.02
N GLU A 49 -7.98 -1.84 -20.94
CA GLU A 49 -7.94 -1.22 -19.63
C GLU A 49 -7.12 0.08 -19.66
N LYS A 50 -7.82 1.22 -19.64
CA LYS A 50 -7.20 2.55 -19.63
C LYS A 50 -6.88 2.99 -18.21
N LEU A 51 -5.77 2.48 -17.67
CA LEU A 51 -5.17 3.01 -16.44
C LEU A 51 -4.13 4.08 -16.75
N TRP A 52 -4.17 5.19 -16.02
CA TRP A 52 -3.16 6.24 -16.07
C TRP A 52 -2.05 5.95 -15.07
N LEU A 53 -0.82 5.92 -15.55
CA LEU A 53 0.35 5.72 -14.71
C LEU A 53 0.88 7.07 -14.22
N LYS A 54 0.95 7.26 -12.90
CA LYS A 54 1.49 8.50 -12.29
C LYS A 54 2.38 8.20 -11.07
N PRO A 55 3.58 8.79 -10.97
CA PRO A 55 4.38 8.75 -9.75
C PRO A 55 3.83 9.74 -8.72
N TYR A 56 3.79 9.34 -7.46
CA TYR A 56 3.39 10.22 -6.35
C TYR A 56 4.34 11.41 -6.18
N ASN A 57 5.65 11.19 -6.38
CA ASN A 57 6.65 12.25 -6.45
C ASN A 57 7.45 12.17 -7.75
N ARG A 58 7.17 13.06 -8.70
CA ARG A 58 7.81 13.08 -10.02
C ARG A 58 9.30 13.40 -9.99
N TYR A 59 9.80 13.97 -8.89
CA TYR A 59 11.21 14.29 -8.69
C TYR A 59 12.01 13.11 -8.13
N LEU A 60 11.32 12.08 -7.61
CA LEU A 60 11.93 10.85 -7.09
C LEU A 60 11.28 9.59 -7.66
N PRO A 61 11.20 9.45 -9.00
CA PRO A 61 10.42 8.40 -9.66
C PRO A 61 10.90 6.98 -9.31
N GLU A 62 12.18 6.79 -9.00
CA GLU A 62 12.72 5.46 -8.72
C GLU A 62 12.29 4.88 -7.37
N THR A 63 12.02 5.74 -6.39
CA THR A 63 11.77 5.37 -4.99
C THR A 63 10.36 5.70 -4.51
N THR A 64 9.69 6.63 -5.18
CA THR A 64 8.32 7.01 -4.86
C THR A 64 7.31 5.91 -5.18
N GLU A 65 6.11 6.05 -4.63
CA GLU A 65 4.96 5.24 -4.98
C GLU A 65 4.48 5.58 -6.41
N TRP A 66 4.03 4.57 -7.14
CA TRP A 66 3.40 4.72 -8.45
C TRP A 66 1.97 4.24 -8.39
N TRP A 67 1.07 4.97 -9.04
CA TRP A 67 -0.34 4.65 -9.13
C TRP A 67 -0.75 4.34 -10.57
N PHE A 68 -1.57 3.29 -10.72
CA PHE A 68 -2.36 3.02 -11.90
C PHE A 68 -3.81 3.40 -11.60
N ILE A 69 -4.25 4.51 -12.18
CA ILE A 69 -5.48 5.22 -11.81
C ILE A 69 -6.53 5.05 -12.92
N PRO A 70 -7.81 4.80 -12.59
CA PRO A 70 -8.90 4.72 -13.56
C PRO A 70 -9.37 6.10 -14.09
N GLY A 71 -8.45 7.07 -14.21
CA GLY A 71 -8.78 8.46 -14.56
C GLY A 71 -7.55 9.36 -14.65
N THR A 72 -7.75 10.60 -15.06
CA THR A 72 -6.68 11.61 -15.21
C THR A 72 -6.40 12.40 -13.94
N ASP A 73 -7.25 12.25 -12.93
CA ASP A 73 -7.28 13.13 -11.76
C ASP A 73 -6.00 13.06 -10.93
N TRP A 74 -5.63 14.23 -10.37
CA TRP A 74 -4.42 14.37 -9.57
C TRP A 74 -4.59 15.44 -8.48
N PRO A 75 -4.43 15.09 -7.19
CA PRO A 75 -4.20 13.74 -6.67
C PRO A 75 -5.45 12.85 -6.81
N ALA A 76 -5.26 11.54 -7.03
CA ALA A 76 -6.32 10.56 -7.28
C ALA A 76 -6.95 10.00 -5.99
N TYR A 77 -7.24 10.86 -5.02
CA TYR A 77 -7.65 10.44 -3.67
C TYR A 77 -9.01 9.74 -3.59
N HIS A 78 -9.92 10.13 -4.47
CA HIS A 78 -11.29 9.62 -4.48
C HIS A 78 -11.43 8.25 -5.18
N HIS A 79 -10.35 7.72 -5.75
CA HIS A 79 -10.36 6.47 -6.50
C HIS A 79 -9.89 5.28 -5.68
N GLY A 80 -10.47 4.11 -5.99
CA GLY A 80 -9.75 2.85 -5.82
C GLY A 80 -8.69 2.75 -6.91
N LYS A 81 -7.46 2.41 -6.57
CA LYS A 81 -6.34 2.40 -7.53
C LYS A 81 -5.40 1.23 -7.29
N LEU A 82 -4.61 0.90 -8.29
CA LEU A 82 -3.52 -0.06 -8.12
C LEU A 82 -2.22 0.70 -7.86
N PHE A 83 -1.30 0.10 -7.12
CA PHE A 83 -0.08 0.77 -6.72
C PHE A 83 1.15 -0.14 -6.80
N LEU A 84 2.31 0.51 -6.90
CA LEU A 84 3.63 -0.05 -6.64
C LEU A 84 4.34 0.88 -5.68
N TRP A 85 4.91 0.34 -4.60
CA TRP A 85 5.65 1.12 -3.62
C TRP A 85 6.84 0.35 -3.09
N ARG A 86 7.82 1.05 -2.55
CA ARG A 86 8.85 0.43 -1.73
C ARG A 86 8.36 0.42 -0.29
N ALA A 87 8.13 -0.76 0.28
CA ALA A 87 7.67 -0.92 1.65
C ALA A 87 8.55 -0.08 2.60
N PRO A 88 7.95 0.78 3.46
CA PRO A 88 8.68 1.78 4.22
C PRO A 88 9.40 1.15 5.41
N MET A 89 10.36 1.87 5.98
CA MET A 89 11.15 1.43 7.14
C MET A 89 10.33 1.06 8.38
N TYR A 90 9.11 1.57 8.49
CA TYR A 90 8.19 1.29 9.60
C TYR A 90 7.19 0.15 9.31
N SER A 91 7.31 -0.53 8.16
CA SER A 91 6.56 -1.77 7.87
C SER A 91 7.24 -3.00 8.48
N SER A 92 6.53 -4.14 8.54
CA SER A 92 7.09 -5.39 9.05
C SER A 92 8.19 -5.98 8.15
N LYS A 93 8.18 -5.65 6.85
CA LYS A 93 9.12 -6.12 5.83
C LYS A 93 9.57 -4.94 4.95
N PRO A 94 10.43 -4.06 5.47
CA PRO A 94 10.85 -2.84 4.78
C PRO A 94 11.71 -3.15 3.55
N GLY A 95 11.68 -2.24 2.57
CA GLY A 95 12.55 -2.28 1.40
C GLY A 95 12.12 -3.23 0.28
N LEU A 96 11.04 -4.00 0.46
CA LEU A 96 10.45 -4.85 -0.59
C LEU A 96 9.57 -4.03 -1.55
N LEU A 97 9.43 -4.48 -2.79
CA LEU A 97 8.41 -3.97 -3.70
C LEU A 97 7.04 -4.43 -3.19
N TYR A 98 6.15 -3.50 -2.88
CA TYR A 98 4.78 -3.74 -2.48
C TYR A 98 3.86 -3.41 -3.65
N ALA A 99 3.09 -4.40 -4.13
CA ALA A 99 2.25 -4.27 -5.30
C ALA A 99 0.83 -4.75 -5.01
N GLY A 100 -0.18 -3.93 -5.30
CA GLY A 100 -1.56 -4.31 -5.04
C GLY A 100 -2.57 -3.19 -5.25
N TYR A 101 -3.59 -3.19 -4.39
CA TYR A 101 -4.72 -2.27 -4.35
C TYR A 101 -4.56 -1.21 -3.24
N TYR A 102 -4.98 0.02 -3.53
CA TYR A 102 -4.90 1.16 -2.63
C TYR A 102 -6.20 1.97 -2.68
N VAL A 103 -6.75 2.26 -1.50
CA VAL A 103 -7.86 3.19 -1.28
C VAL A 103 -7.54 4.13 -0.10
N GLU A 104 -8.13 5.31 -0.13
CA GLU A 104 -7.90 6.35 0.88
C GLU A 104 -9.22 6.76 1.53
N HIS A 105 -9.19 6.88 2.85
CA HIS A 105 -10.20 7.58 3.64
C HIS A 105 -9.78 9.04 3.75
N GLY A 106 -10.60 9.92 3.19
CA GLY A 106 -10.43 11.36 3.36
C GLY A 106 -10.81 11.83 4.76
N LEU A 107 -10.77 13.14 4.98
CA LEU A 107 -11.21 13.74 6.22
C LEU A 107 -12.75 13.79 6.29
N GLY A 108 -13.30 13.63 7.49
CA GLY A 108 -14.73 13.75 7.73
C GLY A 108 -15.24 15.18 7.54
N LYS A 109 -16.52 15.33 7.20
CA LYS A 109 -17.15 16.66 7.04
C LYS A 109 -17.07 17.49 8.33
N GLU A 110 -16.98 16.83 9.48
CA GLU A 110 -16.92 17.43 10.82
C GLU A 110 -15.67 18.29 11.01
N VAL A 111 -14.59 18.02 10.26
CA VAL A 111 -13.36 18.83 10.31
C VAL A 111 -13.31 19.93 9.24
N GLY A 112 -14.29 20.00 8.33
CA GLY A 112 -14.28 20.91 7.18
C GLY A 112 -14.22 22.40 7.53
N ASP A 113 -14.71 22.77 8.71
CA ASP A 113 -14.72 24.16 9.20
C ASP A 113 -13.58 24.47 10.17
N LEU A 114 -12.70 23.50 10.46
CA LEU A 114 -11.55 23.74 11.34
C LEU A 114 -10.47 24.58 10.64
N PRO A 115 -9.82 25.53 11.34
CA PRO A 115 -8.75 26.33 10.77
C PRO A 115 -7.58 25.48 10.24
N GLY A 116 -7.16 25.76 9.00
CA GLY A 116 -6.03 25.10 8.35
C GLY A 116 -6.37 23.80 7.62
N VAL A 117 -7.64 23.38 7.59
CA VAL A 117 -8.07 22.21 6.82
C VAL A 117 -8.22 22.54 5.34
N ASN A 118 -7.54 21.78 4.49
CA ASN A 118 -7.74 21.87 3.05
C ASN A 118 -9.07 21.18 2.69
N LYS A 119 -10.05 21.97 2.25
CA LYS A 119 -11.40 21.48 1.90
C LYS A 119 -11.40 20.39 0.81
N LYS A 120 -10.36 20.31 -0.03
CA LYS A 120 -10.21 19.25 -1.05
C LYS A 120 -9.95 17.87 -0.44
N LEU A 121 -9.53 17.82 0.82
CA LEU A 121 -9.28 16.57 1.57
C LEU A 121 -10.53 16.07 2.29
N ILE A 122 -11.61 16.85 2.32
CA ILE A 122 -12.88 16.44 2.91
C ILE A 122 -13.55 15.43 1.96
N MET A 123 -13.84 14.25 2.50
CA MET A 123 -14.45 13.16 1.76
C MET A 123 -15.86 13.55 1.31
N THR A 124 -16.16 13.32 0.03
CA THR A 124 -17.50 13.47 -0.53
C THR A 124 -18.10 12.10 -0.85
N GLN A 125 -19.38 12.06 -1.23
CA GLN A 125 -20.04 10.82 -1.65
C GLN A 125 -19.44 10.19 -2.92
N GLN A 126 -18.64 10.95 -3.67
CA GLN A 126 -17.97 10.46 -4.89
C GLN A 126 -16.70 9.67 -4.59
N TRP A 127 -16.23 9.65 -3.34
CA TRP A 127 -15.04 8.90 -2.97
C TRP A 127 -15.36 7.41 -2.87
N TYR A 128 -14.46 6.60 -3.40
CA TYR A 128 -14.59 5.15 -3.43
C TYR A 128 -14.67 4.50 -2.04
N TRP A 129 -14.29 5.21 -0.98
CA TRP A 129 -14.25 4.69 0.39
C TRP A 129 -15.54 3.98 0.84
N GLN A 130 -16.71 4.54 0.52
CA GLN A 130 -17.99 3.93 0.92
C GLN A 130 -18.24 2.60 0.19
N GLU A 131 -17.88 2.54 -1.09
CA GLU A 131 -17.97 1.29 -1.87
C GLU A 131 -16.91 0.29 -1.41
N PHE A 132 -15.71 0.74 -1.02
CA PHE A 132 -14.70 -0.10 -0.38
C PHE A 132 -15.23 -0.73 0.92
N LEU A 133 -15.86 0.04 1.80
CA LEU A 133 -16.44 -0.49 3.05
C LEU A 133 -17.53 -1.53 2.77
N LYS A 134 -18.42 -1.25 1.81
CA LYS A 134 -19.45 -2.19 1.38
C LYS A 134 -18.86 -3.50 0.84
N GLN A 135 -17.92 -3.40 -0.09
CA GLN A 135 -17.27 -4.59 -0.69
C GLN A 135 -16.40 -5.36 0.30
N SER A 136 -15.84 -4.69 1.31
CA SER A 136 -15.17 -5.33 2.44
C SER A 136 -16.16 -6.20 3.21
N LYS A 137 -17.30 -5.63 3.63
CA LYS A 137 -18.34 -6.32 4.42
C LYS A 137 -19.00 -7.48 3.65
N ASP A 138 -19.16 -7.34 2.34
CA ASP A 138 -19.65 -8.40 1.46
C ASP A 138 -18.61 -9.52 1.20
N GLY A 139 -17.41 -9.39 1.80
CA GLY A 139 -16.31 -10.34 1.70
C GLY A 139 -15.65 -10.40 0.32
N ALA A 140 -15.90 -9.42 -0.56
CA ALA A 140 -15.32 -9.41 -1.90
C ALA A 140 -13.81 -9.24 -1.84
N LEU A 141 -13.32 -8.33 -0.98
CA LEU A 141 -11.88 -8.13 -0.78
C LEU A 141 -11.21 -9.36 -0.15
N ASP A 142 -11.86 -10.02 0.80
CA ASP A 142 -11.37 -11.27 1.39
C ASP A 142 -11.19 -12.37 0.34
N ARG A 143 -12.17 -12.55 -0.54
CA ARG A 143 -12.08 -13.52 -1.63
C ARG A 143 -10.94 -13.19 -2.59
N THR A 144 -10.78 -11.92 -2.96
CA THR A 144 -9.71 -11.47 -3.85
C THR A 144 -8.32 -11.63 -3.21
N ALA A 145 -8.17 -11.26 -1.94
CA ALA A 145 -6.92 -11.44 -1.19
C ALA A 145 -6.53 -12.92 -1.11
N ARG A 146 -7.47 -13.81 -0.78
CA ARG A 146 -7.23 -15.26 -0.77
C ARG A 146 -6.88 -15.80 -2.15
N LEU A 147 -7.58 -15.37 -3.20
CA LEU A 147 -7.28 -15.75 -4.58
C LEU A 147 -5.85 -15.37 -4.96
N ILE A 148 -5.45 -14.13 -4.68
CA ILE A 148 -4.09 -13.65 -4.94
C ILE A 148 -3.09 -14.47 -4.17
N SER A 149 -3.28 -14.65 -2.86
CA SER A 149 -2.34 -15.42 -2.04
C SER A 149 -2.18 -16.86 -2.53
N GLN A 150 -3.28 -17.53 -2.89
CA GLN A 150 -3.28 -18.89 -3.43
C GLN A 150 -2.64 -18.99 -4.82
N LYS A 151 -2.91 -18.03 -5.71
CA LYS A 151 -2.41 -18.02 -7.09
C LYS A 151 -0.92 -17.66 -7.14
N SER A 152 -0.52 -16.62 -6.42
CA SER A 152 0.86 -16.13 -6.35
C SER A 152 1.79 -16.99 -5.50
N LYS A 153 1.22 -17.77 -4.55
CA LYS A 153 1.97 -18.41 -3.46
C LYS A 153 2.69 -17.41 -2.54
N CYS A 154 2.32 -16.13 -2.60
CA CYS A 154 2.84 -15.08 -1.74
C CYS A 154 1.87 -14.81 -0.58
N THR A 155 2.44 -14.35 0.54
CA THR A 155 1.67 -13.70 1.60
C THR A 155 1.04 -12.42 1.06
N VAL A 156 -0.24 -12.20 1.34
CA VAL A 156 -0.87 -10.89 1.13
C VAL A 156 -0.70 -10.05 2.38
N THR A 157 -0.14 -8.87 2.23
CA THR A 157 -0.03 -7.84 3.26
C THR A 157 -1.24 -6.92 3.17
N ILE A 158 -1.79 -6.52 4.32
CA ILE A 158 -2.76 -5.44 4.46
C ILE A 158 -2.11 -4.39 5.35
N PHE A 159 -1.91 -3.19 4.84
CA PHE A 159 -1.17 -2.14 5.51
C PHE A 159 -2.00 -0.87 5.60
N LEU A 160 -2.13 -0.35 6.82
CA LEU A 160 -2.85 0.87 7.13
C LEU A 160 -1.87 1.89 7.69
N LYS A 161 -1.93 3.12 7.19
CA LYS A 161 -1.20 4.27 7.73
C LYS A 161 -2.16 5.43 7.94
N THR A 162 -1.98 6.14 9.05
CA THR A 162 -2.84 7.28 9.41
C THR A 162 -2.05 8.57 9.52
N TYR A 163 -2.69 9.67 9.17
CA TYR A 163 -2.16 11.02 9.33
C TYR A 163 -3.20 11.91 9.97
N GLU A 164 -2.79 12.72 10.94
CA GLU A 164 -3.66 13.75 11.51
C GLU A 164 -4.06 14.77 10.43
N PHE A 165 -5.25 15.34 10.53
CA PHE A 165 -5.79 16.26 9.52
C PHE A 165 -4.90 17.46 9.12
N LYS A 166 -3.97 17.89 9.99
CA LYS A 166 -3.00 18.97 9.70
C LYS A 166 -1.70 18.49 9.03
N ARG A 167 -1.56 17.18 8.86
CA ARG A 167 -0.33 16.50 8.42
C ARG A 167 -0.60 15.53 7.27
N VAL A 168 -1.68 15.75 6.53
CA VAL A 168 -1.97 14.99 5.31
C VAL A 168 -0.84 15.26 4.31
N HIS A 169 -0.27 14.20 3.77
CA HIS A 169 0.83 14.27 2.82
C HIS A 169 0.30 14.72 1.45
N GLU A 170 1.14 15.40 0.67
CA GLU A 170 0.80 15.87 -0.68
C GLU A 170 1.79 15.33 -1.71
N PRO A 171 1.37 15.09 -2.96
CA PRO A 171 2.27 14.70 -4.04
C PRO A 171 3.44 15.66 -4.20
N ASP A 172 4.54 15.15 -4.74
CA ASP A 172 5.80 15.88 -4.95
C ASP A 172 6.46 16.43 -3.67
N LYS A 173 5.93 16.11 -2.48
CA LYS A 173 6.54 16.42 -1.18
C LYS A 173 7.05 15.14 -0.51
N GLU A 174 8.01 15.29 0.40
CA GLU A 174 8.45 14.17 1.22
C GLU A 174 7.29 13.70 2.11
N PRO A 175 6.93 12.40 2.06
CA PRO A 175 5.89 11.89 2.92
C PRO A 175 6.38 11.92 4.37
N GLY A 176 5.56 12.49 5.26
CA GLY A 176 5.81 12.44 6.69
C GLY A 176 5.72 11.02 7.25
N ILE A 177 6.27 10.82 8.45
CA ILE A 177 6.05 9.59 9.23
C ILE A 177 4.57 9.54 9.63
N PRO A 178 3.86 8.41 9.41
CA PRO A 178 2.47 8.29 9.81
C PRO A 178 2.32 8.42 11.33
N PHE A 179 1.18 8.95 11.76
CA PHE A 179 0.82 9.08 13.16
C PHE A 179 0.70 7.72 13.86
N ASP A 180 0.13 6.75 13.16
CA ASP A 180 -0.02 5.35 13.57
C ASP A 180 -0.02 4.47 12.31
N ALA A 181 0.42 3.21 12.47
CA ALA A 181 0.46 2.22 11.40
C ALA A 181 0.09 0.83 11.92
N LEU A 182 -0.55 0.03 11.07
CA LEU A 182 -1.02 -1.32 11.38
C LEU A 182 -0.84 -2.20 10.15
N GLU A 183 -0.31 -3.40 10.36
CA GLU A 183 -0.09 -4.36 9.28
C GLU A 183 -0.62 -5.75 9.67
N PHE A 184 -1.27 -6.40 8.70
CA PHE A 184 -1.68 -7.79 8.78
C PHE A 184 -1.08 -8.61 7.63
N SER A 185 -0.95 -9.91 7.84
CA SER A 185 -0.60 -10.89 6.83
C SER A 185 -1.69 -11.96 6.64
N LEU A 186 -1.92 -12.33 5.39
CA LEU A 186 -2.71 -13.48 4.96
C LEU A 186 -1.78 -14.46 4.24
N GLU A 187 -1.47 -15.56 4.90
CA GLU A 187 -0.60 -16.59 4.33
C GLU A 187 -1.36 -17.49 3.33
N PRO A 188 -0.66 -18.06 2.32
CA PRO A 188 -1.27 -18.99 1.38
C PRO A 188 -1.97 -20.16 2.10
N GLY A 189 -3.24 -20.39 1.74
CA GLY A 189 -4.05 -21.47 2.31
C GLY A 189 -4.57 -21.20 3.72
N LYS A 190 -4.44 -19.97 4.25
CA LYS A 190 -5.12 -19.54 5.47
C LYS A 190 -6.36 -18.71 5.13
N ASP A 191 -7.35 -18.77 6.02
CA ASP A 191 -8.59 -18.00 5.89
C ASP A 191 -8.55 -16.66 6.62
N ASN A 192 -7.80 -16.62 7.73
CA ASN A 192 -7.71 -15.46 8.62
C ASN A 192 -6.41 -14.68 8.41
N ILE A 193 -6.50 -13.38 8.60
CA ILE A 193 -5.36 -12.47 8.66
C ILE A 193 -4.76 -12.49 10.07
N ASN A 194 -3.45 -12.25 10.17
CA ASN A 194 -2.74 -12.16 11.45
C ASN A 194 -2.02 -10.82 11.53
N THR A 195 -2.07 -10.15 12.68
CA THR A 195 -1.37 -8.87 12.88
C THR A 195 0.15 -9.08 12.89
N THR A 196 0.86 -8.41 11.98
CA THR A 196 2.33 -8.41 11.90
C THR A 196 2.94 -7.13 12.47
N LEU A 197 2.20 -6.02 12.43
CA LEU A 197 2.54 -4.76 13.09
C LEU A 197 1.30 -4.25 13.83
N GLN A 198 1.37 -4.17 15.16
CA GLN A 198 0.23 -3.67 15.95
C GLN A 198 0.10 -2.15 15.87
N GLY A 199 -1.11 -1.68 15.57
CA GLY A 199 -1.51 -0.28 15.76
C GLY A 199 -1.48 0.06 17.25
N ARG A 200 -0.91 1.21 17.61
CA ARG A 200 -0.66 1.56 19.01
C ARG A 200 -1.52 2.72 19.51
N LYS A 201 -2.08 3.51 18.59
CA LYS A 201 -2.86 4.71 18.88
C LYS A 201 -4.27 4.54 18.28
N ILE A 202 -4.60 5.33 17.26
CA ILE A 202 -5.93 5.36 16.66
C ILE A 202 -6.28 4.05 15.94
N LEU A 203 -5.28 3.30 15.45
CA LEU A 203 -5.49 2.01 14.79
C LEU A 203 -5.53 0.84 15.79
N LYS A 204 -5.26 1.06 17.08
CA LYS A 204 -5.26 -0.01 18.10
C LYS A 204 -6.54 -0.85 18.14
N PRO A 205 -7.76 -0.27 18.01
CA PRO A 205 -8.99 -1.06 18.00
C PRO A 205 -9.06 -2.07 16.85
N LEU A 206 -8.36 -1.81 15.73
CA LEU A 206 -8.39 -2.67 14.55
C LEU A 206 -7.54 -3.94 14.71
N ASN A 207 -6.62 -3.99 15.68
CA ASN A 207 -5.71 -5.12 15.91
C ASN A 207 -6.42 -6.48 16.10
N ILE A 208 -7.71 -6.47 16.47
CA ILE A 208 -8.49 -7.69 16.73
C ILE A 208 -9.08 -8.31 15.45
N SER A 209 -8.98 -7.62 14.31
CA SER A 209 -9.61 -8.03 13.04
C SER A 209 -9.04 -9.37 12.56
N ARG A 210 -9.91 -10.31 12.22
CA ARG A 210 -9.53 -11.66 11.74
C ARG A 210 -9.63 -11.79 10.22
N ASN A 211 -10.27 -10.85 9.56
CA ASN A 211 -10.48 -10.80 8.11
C ASN A 211 -10.70 -9.34 7.67
N ILE A 212 -10.75 -9.10 6.34
CA ILE A 212 -10.92 -7.74 5.79
C ILE A 212 -12.34 -7.22 6.05
N ALA A 213 -13.36 -8.09 6.07
CA ALA A 213 -14.72 -7.71 6.43
C ALA A 213 -14.83 -7.12 7.86
N GLU A 214 -14.25 -7.79 8.86
CA GLU A 214 -14.19 -7.31 10.25
C GLU A 214 -13.40 -5.99 10.36
N LEU A 215 -12.30 -5.86 9.61
CA LEU A 215 -11.55 -4.62 9.51
C LEU A 215 -12.41 -3.48 8.95
N GLY A 216 -13.15 -3.73 7.87
CA GLY A 216 -14.09 -2.78 7.27
C GLY A 216 -15.21 -2.35 8.23
N ASP A 217 -15.77 -3.31 8.97
CA ASP A 217 -16.75 -3.05 10.03
C ASP A 217 -16.22 -2.10 11.11
N LEU A 218 -15.00 -2.33 11.58
CA LEU A 218 -14.38 -1.49 12.62
C LEU A 218 -13.97 -0.11 12.07
N LEU A 219 -13.53 -0.04 10.82
CA LEU A 219 -13.26 1.21 10.12
C LEU A 219 -14.53 2.08 10.02
N GLU A 220 -15.67 1.49 9.67
CA GLU A 220 -16.94 2.21 9.57
C GLU A 220 -17.48 2.69 10.94
N LYS A 221 -17.33 1.87 11.98
CA LYS A 221 -17.88 2.16 13.32
C LYS A 221 -17.08 3.20 14.10
N THR A 222 -15.81 3.40 13.77
CA THR A 222 -14.90 4.25 14.55
C THR A 222 -15.00 5.71 14.10
N LYS A 223 -15.82 6.49 14.81
CA LYS A 223 -16.08 7.91 14.51
C LYS A 223 -14.83 8.79 14.50
N ASP A 224 -13.84 8.47 15.34
CA ASP A 224 -12.61 9.26 15.46
C ASP A 224 -11.81 9.29 14.16
N PHE A 225 -11.99 8.32 13.25
CA PHE A 225 -11.36 8.32 11.93
C PHE A 225 -11.78 9.50 11.05
N ALA A 226 -12.86 10.23 11.38
CA ALA A 226 -13.19 11.50 10.74
C ALA A 226 -12.05 12.55 10.84
N PHE A 227 -11.16 12.44 11.83
CA PHE A 227 -10.04 13.35 12.06
C PHE A 227 -8.72 12.88 11.44
N PHE A 228 -8.72 11.71 10.79
CA PHE A 228 -7.52 11.09 10.24
C PHE A 228 -7.69 10.78 8.75
N TRP A 229 -6.66 11.14 8.00
CA TRP A 229 -6.43 10.54 6.69
C TRP A 229 -5.98 9.10 6.89
N ILE A 230 -6.58 8.14 6.19
CA ILE A 230 -6.21 6.73 6.30
C ILE A 230 -5.92 6.18 4.92
N ASP A 231 -4.73 5.65 4.74
CA ASP A 231 -4.41 4.88 3.56
C ASP A 231 -4.57 3.40 3.87
N VAL A 232 -5.27 2.67 3.01
CA VAL A 232 -5.41 1.21 3.10
C VAL A 232 -4.83 0.58 1.84
N MET A 233 -3.78 -0.21 2.02
CA MET A 233 -3.05 -0.87 0.95
C MET A 233 -3.16 -2.38 1.14
N ILE A 234 -3.52 -3.13 0.11
CA ILE A 234 -3.66 -4.59 0.14
C ILE A 234 -2.91 -5.18 -1.06
N GLY A 235 -1.92 -6.03 -0.83
CA GLY A 235 -1.09 -6.53 -1.93
C GLY A 235 -0.08 -7.58 -1.52
N ILE A 236 0.84 -7.90 -2.42
CA ILE A 236 1.96 -8.82 -2.13
C ILE A 236 3.27 -8.05 -2.09
N GLN A 237 4.26 -8.62 -1.41
CA GLN A 237 5.61 -8.07 -1.36
C GLN A 237 6.61 -8.96 -2.11
N LEU A 238 7.46 -8.33 -2.93
CA LEU A 238 8.47 -8.97 -3.77
C LEU A 238 9.84 -8.36 -3.47
N THR A 239 10.90 -9.15 -3.62
CA THR A 239 12.27 -8.64 -3.50
C THR A 239 12.67 -7.91 -4.78
N TYR A 240 13.25 -6.72 -4.68
CA TYR A 240 13.88 -6.11 -5.85
C TYR A 240 15.04 -6.99 -6.34
N GLY A 241 15.13 -7.18 -7.65
CA GLY A 241 16.20 -7.93 -8.30
C GLY A 241 17.05 -7.04 -9.19
N ASN A 242 18.10 -7.63 -9.75
CA ASN A 242 18.87 -7.01 -10.82
C ASN A 242 18.30 -7.51 -12.16
N ASN A 243 18.13 -6.62 -13.14
CA ASN A 243 17.47 -6.89 -14.43
C ASN A 243 18.10 -8.03 -15.28
N GLU A 244 19.17 -8.67 -14.81
CA GLU A 244 19.97 -9.67 -15.54
C GLU A 244 19.57 -11.12 -15.24
N GLN A 245 18.74 -11.38 -14.23
CA GLN A 245 18.35 -12.76 -13.86
C GLN A 245 16.90 -13.07 -14.29
N ASN A 246 16.76 -14.05 -15.18
CA ASN A 246 15.48 -14.59 -15.69
C ASN A 246 14.70 -15.43 -14.66
N ASP A 247 15.05 -15.37 -13.37
CA ASP A 247 14.48 -16.20 -12.30
C ASP A 247 13.43 -15.47 -11.43
N GLY A 248 13.08 -14.24 -11.79
CA GLY A 248 12.12 -13.40 -11.10
C GLY A 248 10.77 -13.22 -11.81
N TRP A 249 9.82 -12.59 -11.12
CA TRP A 249 8.58 -12.11 -11.72
C TRP A 249 8.86 -10.93 -12.66
N ASN A 250 8.45 -11.06 -13.92
CA ASN A 250 8.41 -9.97 -14.89
C ASN A 250 7.06 -9.23 -14.82
N ALA A 251 6.86 -8.29 -15.74
CA ALA A 251 5.66 -7.45 -15.80
C ALA A 251 4.36 -8.27 -15.88
N LYS A 252 4.38 -9.38 -16.62
CA LYS A 252 3.24 -10.28 -16.78
C LYS A 252 2.91 -10.99 -15.47
N GLU A 253 3.88 -11.56 -14.75
CA GLU A 253 3.56 -12.23 -13.48
C GLU A 253 3.06 -11.23 -12.44
N ILE A 254 3.67 -10.05 -12.31
CA ILE A 254 3.17 -9.02 -11.38
C ILE A 254 1.75 -8.62 -11.75
N TRP A 255 1.49 -8.35 -13.03
CA TRP A 255 0.16 -8.01 -13.48
C TRP A 255 -0.85 -9.11 -13.18
N ASP A 256 -0.66 -10.30 -13.72
CA ASP A 256 -1.65 -11.37 -13.67
C ASP A 256 -1.87 -11.91 -12.26
N ASN A 257 -0.84 -11.91 -11.40
CA ASN A 257 -0.90 -12.54 -10.09
C ASN A 257 -1.14 -11.56 -8.94
N ALA A 258 -0.74 -10.29 -9.06
CA ALA A 258 -0.84 -9.31 -7.97
C ALA A 258 -1.82 -8.16 -8.25
N LEU A 259 -1.87 -7.65 -9.48
CA LEU A 259 -2.57 -6.39 -9.79
C LEU A 259 -3.93 -6.61 -10.46
N LYS A 260 -3.98 -7.41 -11.53
CA LYS A 260 -5.18 -7.69 -12.31
C LYS A 260 -6.38 -8.15 -11.47
N PRO A 261 -6.23 -9.02 -10.45
CA PRO A 261 -7.39 -9.43 -9.65
C PRO A 261 -8.05 -8.29 -8.88
N TRP A 262 -7.36 -7.16 -8.69
CA TRP A 262 -7.91 -5.97 -8.04
C TRP A 262 -8.60 -5.00 -9.01
N LEU A 263 -8.61 -5.25 -10.33
CA LEU A 263 -9.16 -4.31 -11.31
C LEU A 263 -10.63 -3.95 -11.08
N SER A 264 -11.45 -4.90 -10.60
CA SER A 264 -12.85 -4.63 -10.30
C SER A 264 -13.06 -3.65 -9.14
N PHE A 265 -11.99 -3.29 -8.42
CA PHE A 265 -11.98 -2.35 -7.30
C PHE A 265 -11.33 -1.01 -7.69
N ALA A 266 -10.77 -0.89 -8.89
CA ALA A 266 -10.13 0.32 -9.38
C ALA A 266 -11.14 1.18 -10.17
N HIS A 267 -11.82 2.10 -9.46
CA HIS A 267 -12.80 3.05 -10.01
C HIS A 267 -12.50 4.47 -9.61
#